data_AF-A0A7J7CCC8-F1
#
_entry.id   AF-A0A7J7CCC8-F1
#
_cell.length_a   1.000
_cell.length_b   1.000
_cell.length_c   1.000
_cell.angle_alpha   90.00
_cell.angle_beta   90.00
_cell.angle_gamma   90.00
#
_symmetry.space_group_name_H-M   'P 1'
#
loop_
_entity.id
_entity.type
_entity.pdbx_description
1 polymer ?
#
loop_
_entity_poly.entity_id
_entity_poly.type
_entity_poly.pdbx_seq_one_letter_code
_entity_poly.pdbx_strand_id
1 'polypeptide(L)'
;MAISSVQFLLNSKSLNLVFAAVSAPSVLPRRIPLASVRVSSLLRWRSVERNLCRFDCGFGAFGAPSRVLAVVRDREESTEAYSLGGDSMDILDDDSMDIVDSIGVVDAPPKLRERDFAGTPYVPVYVMLPLGVIDMSCNVVDPEGLTNQLRILKSINVDGVMIDCWWGIVEADTPQLYNWNGYKTLFKIVRDLNLKLQIVMSFHECGGNIGDDVHIPLPRWVTEIAQSNPDIYFTDREGGRNSECLSWGIDKERVLRGRTAVEVYFDYMRSFRVELDEFFVDGIISEIEIGLGPCGELRYPSYPARHGWRYPGIGEFQCYDKYLMKSLNKAAEVRGHLFWAKGPDNAGCYNSSPHETGFFRDGGDYDSYYGRFFLNWYSQLLVDHGDRVLALANLAFEGTSIAAKLSGIHWWYKTASHAAELTAGFYNPSNRDGYAPIAAMLRKRGAAMNFTCVELRTLDQHEDFPEALADPEGLVWQVLNAAWDVSIPVASENALPCYDREGYNKILESAKPFNDPDCRHLSAFTYLRLSQVLMEKHNFLEFERFVKRMHGEAVADLQIILEDGTELQGIDGQVTV
;
A
#
# COMPACT_ATOMS: atom_id res chain seq x y z
N MET A 1 -18.27 57.99 -6.08
CA MET A 1 -19.66 58.29 -5.66
C MET A 1 -20.20 57.05 -4.96
N ALA A 2 -20.57 57.21 -3.67
CA ALA A 2 -21.33 56.33 -2.74
C ALA A 2 -21.03 54.81 -2.76
N ILE A 3 -20.36 54.17 -1.78
CA ILE A 3 -20.53 54.07 -0.31
C ILE A 3 -21.90 53.50 0.11
N SER A 4 -21.88 52.27 0.66
CA SER A 4 -22.57 51.94 1.92
C SER A 4 -21.92 50.73 2.59
N SER A 5 -21.36 51.01 3.75
CA SER A 5 -20.76 50.14 4.76
C SER A 5 -21.83 49.70 5.78
N VAL A 6 -21.70 48.50 6.34
CA VAL A 6 -22.34 48.13 7.62
C VAL A 6 -21.33 47.41 8.49
N GLN A 7 -21.22 47.91 9.71
CA GLN A 7 -20.23 47.64 10.75
C GLN A 7 -21.02 47.26 12.01
N PHE A 8 -20.66 46.15 12.68
CA PHE A 8 -21.12 45.81 14.04
C PHE A 8 -19.91 45.23 14.78
N LEU A 9 -19.17 46.05 15.53
CA LEU A 9 -19.30 46.31 16.98
C LEU A 9 -19.00 45.09 17.88
N LEU A 10 -17.74 45.02 18.28
CA LEU A 10 -17.24 44.39 19.51
C LEU A 10 -17.94 44.99 20.73
N ASN A 11 -18.32 44.14 21.70
CA ASN A 11 -18.52 44.59 23.07
C ASN A 11 -18.08 43.51 24.07
N SER A 12 -16.96 43.80 24.73
CA SER A 12 -16.48 43.15 25.95
C SER A 12 -17.38 43.52 27.13
N LYS A 13 -17.75 42.55 27.98
CA LYS A 13 -17.99 42.81 29.41
C LYS A 13 -17.79 41.55 30.24
N SER A 14 -16.84 41.69 31.15
CA SER A 14 -16.45 40.84 32.26
C SER A 14 -17.54 40.76 33.34
N LEU A 15 -17.63 39.61 34.02
CA LEU A 15 -18.20 39.50 35.35
C LEU A 15 -17.49 38.38 36.13
N ASN A 16 -16.78 38.82 37.17
CA ASN A 16 -16.21 38.01 38.24
C ASN A 16 -17.32 37.37 39.08
N LEU A 17 -17.10 36.15 39.55
CA LEU A 17 -17.49 35.75 40.91
C LEU A 17 -16.64 34.59 41.44
N VAL A 18 -16.38 34.70 42.73
CA VAL A 18 -15.27 34.15 43.53
C VAL A 18 -15.79 32.99 44.41
N PHE A 19 -14.96 31.94 44.48
CA PHE A 19 -14.73 30.95 45.56
C PHE A 19 -15.88 30.16 46.23
N ALA A 20 -15.68 28.84 46.29
CA ALA A 20 -15.57 28.11 47.57
C ALA A 20 -14.89 26.74 47.38
N ALA A 21 -13.86 26.48 48.20
CA ALA A 21 -13.11 25.23 48.30
C ALA A 21 -13.76 24.30 49.33
N VAL A 22 -13.72 22.97 49.11
CA VAL A 22 -13.80 21.97 50.18
C VAL A 22 -12.89 20.76 49.89
N SER A 23 -12.14 20.44 50.94
CA SER A 23 -11.08 19.47 51.21
C SER A 23 -11.31 17.99 50.87
N ALA A 24 -10.19 17.30 50.65
CA ALA A 24 -10.02 15.84 50.63
C ALA A 24 -10.24 15.17 52.01
N PRO A 25 -10.35 13.83 52.03
CA PRO A 25 -9.34 13.10 52.80
C PRO A 25 -8.84 11.79 52.13
N SER A 26 -7.61 11.44 52.50
CA SER A 26 -6.81 10.25 52.20
C SER A 26 -7.16 9.04 53.06
N VAL A 27 -7.17 7.81 52.52
CA VAL A 27 -6.84 6.55 53.25
C VAL A 27 -6.22 5.50 52.29
N LEU A 28 -5.15 4.85 52.77
CA LEU A 28 -4.28 3.81 52.18
C LEU A 28 -4.89 2.36 52.26
N PRO A 29 -4.23 1.31 51.69
CA PRO A 29 -4.90 0.15 51.08
C PRO A 29 -5.02 -1.09 51.98
N ARG A 30 -5.90 -2.02 51.60
CA ARG A 30 -5.96 -3.40 52.13
C ARG A 30 -5.74 -4.43 51.01
N ARG A 31 -4.91 -5.42 51.31
CA ARG A 31 -4.62 -6.63 50.51
C ARG A 31 -5.49 -7.84 50.93
N ILE A 32 -5.46 -8.87 50.06
CA ILE A 32 -5.62 -10.35 50.25
C ILE A 32 -7.07 -10.90 50.14
N PRO A 33 -7.38 -12.15 49.65
CA PRO A 33 -6.60 -13.23 48.95
C PRO A 33 -7.20 -13.81 47.63
N LEU A 34 -6.42 -14.76 47.07
CA LEU A 34 -6.65 -15.74 45.99
C LEU A 34 -8.01 -16.48 45.93
N ALA A 35 -8.37 -16.95 44.73
CA ALA A 35 -8.81 -18.34 44.51
C ALA A 35 -8.51 -18.82 43.07
N SER A 36 -7.74 -19.91 42.96
CA SER A 36 -7.63 -20.75 41.77
C SER A 36 -8.72 -21.82 41.81
N VAL A 37 -9.31 -22.16 40.65
CA VAL A 37 -10.14 -23.35 40.50
C VAL A 37 -9.76 -24.05 39.20
N ARG A 38 -9.12 -25.22 39.35
CA ARG A 38 -9.17 -26.32 38.38
C ARG A 38 -10.32 -27.23 38.80
N VAL A 39 -11.24 -27.57 37.89
CA VAL A 39 -11.94 -28.86 37.92
C VAL A 39 -12.19 -29.34 36.48
N SER A 40 -11.72 -30.56 36.23
CA SER A 40 -11.98 -31.46 35.12
C SER A 40 -13.40 -32.03 35.14
N SER A 41 -13.98 -32.35 33.98
CA SER A 41 -14.80 -33.57 33.87
C SER A 41 -14.85 -34.10 32.43
N LEU A 42 -14.51 -35.39 32.33
CA LEU A 42 -14.81 -36.30 31.23
C LEU A 42 -16.29 -36.72 31.29
N LEU A 43 -16.91 -37.02 30.14
CA LEU A 43 -17.92 -38.07 29.84
C LEU A 43 -18.56 -37.72 28.48
N ARG A 44 -18.21 -38.37 27.36
CA ARG A 44 -18.65 -39.68 26.83
C ARG A 44 -20.03 -39.67 26.11
N TRP A 45 -19.94 -39.74 24.78
CA TRP A 45 -20.81 -40.43 23.79
C TRP A 45 -22.31 -40.07 23.67
N ARG A 46 -22.74 -39.67 22.46
CA ARG A 46 -23.55 -40.50 21.54
C ARG A 46 -23.82 -39.82 20.19
N SER A 47 -23.56 -40.59 19.14
CA SER A 47 -24.10 -40.43 17.78
C SER A 47 -25.57 -40.84 17.76
N VAL A 48 -26.44 -40.07 17.08
CA VAL A 48 -27.66 -40.57 16.41
C VAL A 48 -27.91 -39.74 15.14
N GLU A 49 -28.14 -40.50 14.09
CA GLU A 49 -28.39 -40.15 12.69
C GLU A 49 -29.75 -39.50 12.40
N ARG A 50 -29.77 -38.84 11.22
CA ARG A 50 -30.83 -38.77 10.19
C ARG A 50 -32.21 -38.22 10.58
N ASN A 51 -32.60 -37.16 9.86
CA ASN A 51 -33.91 -37.10 9.24
C ASN A 51 -33.80 -36.55 7.81
N LEU A 52 -34.12 -37.43 6.85
CA LEU A 52 -34.48 -37.07 5.47
C LEU A 52 -35.87 -36.43 5.49
N CYS A 53 -36.06 -35.36 4.71
CA CYS A 53 -37.38 -35.01 4.18
C CYS A 53 -37.25 -34.75 2.68
N ARG A 54 -37.90 -35.65 1.93
CA ARG A 54 -38.23 -35.54 0.51
C ARG A 54 -39.11 -34.31 0.29
N PHE A 55 -38.89 -33.59 -0.81
CA PHE A 55 -39.97 -32.86 -1.46
C PHE A 55 -40.06 -33.25 -2.93
N ASP A 56 -41.30 -33.59 -3.27
CA ASP A 56 -41.76 -34.17 -4.51
C ASP A 56 -41.85 -33.14 -5.62
N CYS A 57 -41.67 -33.61 -6.84
CA CYS A 57 -41.79 -32.85 -8.08
C CYS A 57 -43.27 -32.60 -8.42
N GLY A 58 -43.60 -31.36 -8.79
CA GLY A 58 -44.89 -30.98 -9.36
C GLY A 58 -44.71 -30.24 -10.68
N PHE A 59 -44.98 -30.94 -11.79
CA PHE A 59 -45.05 -30.40 -13.14
C PHE A 59 -46.21 -29.41 -13.30
N GLY A 60 -45.98 -28.34 -14.07
CA GLY A 60 -47.03 -27.44 -14.57
C GLY A 60 -46.53 -26.69 -15.80
N ALA A 61 -46.87 -27.21 -16.98
CA ALA A 61 -46.65 -26.55 -18.27
C ALA A 61 -47.81 -25.61 -18.61
N PHE A 62 -47.50 -24.51 -19.32
CA PHE A 62 -48.15 -23.97 -20.54
C PHE A 62 -48.02 -22.43 -20.62
N GLY A 63 -47.55 -21.94 -21.77
CA GLY A 63 -47.79 -20.55 -22.22
C GLY A 63 -46.59 -19.81 -22.82
N ALA A 64 -46.29 -20.07 -24.09
CA ALA A 64 -45.65 -19.12 -25.03
C ALA A 64 -46.76 -18.61 -26.00
N PRO A 65 -46.62 -17.54 -26.83
CA PRO A 65 -45.38 -17.10 -27.50
C PRO A 65 -45.21 -15.59 -27.81
N SER A 66 -43.97 -15.17 -28.12
CA SER A 66 -43.69 -14.46 -29.39
C SER A 66 -42.19 -14.34 -29.66
N ARG A 67 -41.83 -14.68 -30.91
CA ARG A 67 -40.51 -14.63 -31.51
C ARG A 67 -40.30 -13.30 -32.24
N VAL A 68 -39.07 -12.81 -32.26
CA VAL A 68 -38.52 -12.06 -33.40
C VAL A 68 -37.22 -12.74 -33.82
N LEU A 69 -37.13 -13.08 -35.11
CA LEU A 69 -36.01 -13.72 -35.78
C LEU A 69 -34.84 -12.74 -36.00
N ALA A 70 -33.61 -13.25 -35.91
CA ALA A 70 -32.51 -12.84 -36.78
C ALA A 70 -31.76 -14.11 -37.21
N VAL A 71 -31.56 -14.24 -38.52
CA VAL A 71 -30.96 -15.36 -39.24
C VAL A 71 -29.60 -14.91 -39.75
N VAL A 72 -28.51 -15.63 -39.44
CA VAL A 72 -27.32 -15.71 -40.30
C VAL A 72 -26.67 -17.11 -40.20
N ARG A 73 -26.74 -17.78 -41.35
CA ARG A 73 -26.07 -18.99 -41.89
C ARG A 73 -24.85 -19.61 -41.19
N ASP A 74 -24.96 -20.92 -40.97
CA ASP A 74 -23.86 -21.90 -40.92
C ASP A 74 -23.38 -22.30 -42.34
N ARG A 75 -22.10 -22.70 -42.43
CA ARG A 75 -21.54 -23.47 -43.56
C ARG A 75 -20.37 -24.35 -43.06
N GLU A 76 -20.69 -25.60 -42.69
CA GLU A 76 -19.81 -26.78 -42.77
C GLU A 76 -19.76 -27.25 -44.25
N GLU A 77 -18.86 -28.07 -44.79
CA GLU A 77 -17.65 -28.83 -44.42
C GLU A 77 -17.12 -29.37 -45.77
N SER A 78 -15.82 -29.71 -45.87
CA SER A 78 -15.41 -30.91 -46.64
C SER A 78 -13.97 -31.30 -46.31
N THR A 79 -13.86 -32.53 -45.84
CA THR A 79 -12.69 -33.34 -45.46
C THR A 79 -12.00 -33.97 -46.68
N GLU A 80 -10.67 -34.14 -46.62
CA GLU A 80 -9.97 -35.30 -47.18
C GLU A 80 -8.78 -35.67 -46.27
N ALA A 81 -8.64 -36.97 -46.02
CA ALA A 81 -7.66 -37.59 -45.12
C ALA A 81 -6.59 -38.38 -45.92
N TYR A 82 -5.75 -39.13 -45.19
CA TYR A 82 -4.66 -40.07 -45.58
C TYR A 82 -3.25 -39.45 -45.56
N SER A 83 -2.17 -40.04 -45.02
CA SER A 83 -1.89 -41.18 -44.13
C SER A 83 -0.40 -41.13 -43.74
N LEU A 84 -0.11 -41.66 -42.55
CA LEU A 84 1.15 -42.14 -41.92
C LEU A 84 2.43 -42.30 -42.78
N GLY A 85 3.59 -41.98 -42.18
CA GLY A 85 4.92 -42.47 -42.60
C GLY A 85 6.05 -41.86 -41.78
N GLY A 86 6.87 -42.69 -41.13
CA GLY A 86 7.98 -42.31 -40.26
C GLY A 86 9.32 -42.09 -40.96
N ASP A 87 10.35 -41.99 -40.11
CA ASP A 87 11.80 -42.10 -40.30
C ASP A 87 12.64 -40.83 -40.53
N SER A 88 13.48 -40.60 -39.50
CA SER A 88 14.93 -40.39 -39.51
C SER A 88 15.62 -39.69 -40.68
N MET A 89 16.44 -38.69 -40.34
CA MET A 89 17.73 -38.52 -41.02
C MET A 89 18.79 -37.93 -40.07
N ASP A 90 19.79 -38.76 -39.78
CA ASP A 90 21.07 -38.39 -39.19
C ASP A 90 21.95 -37.65 -40.22
N ILE A 91 22.65 -36.63 -39.71
CA ILE A 91 24.10 -36.36 -39.79
C ILE A 91 24.86 -36.81 -41.07
N LEU A 92 25.55 -35.84 -41.68
CA LEU A 92 26.91 -36.04 -42.19
C LEU A 92 27.82 -34.91 -41.71
N ASP A 93 28.72 -35.31 -40.81
CA ASP A 93 29.98 -34.67 -40.42
C ASP A 93 30.98 -34.65 -41.59
N ASP A 94 31.99 -33.76 -41.57
CA ASP A 94 33.32 -34.12 -41.04
C ASP A 94 34.44 -33.12 -41.44
N ASP A 95 35.48 -33.17 -40.60
CA ASP A 95 36.89 -32.77 -40.70
C ASP A 95 37.32 -31.43 -40.06
N SER A 96 37.75 -31.40 -38.79
CA SER A 96 38.99 -31.92 -38.14
C SER A 96 40.10 -30.82 -38.12
N MET A 97 40.97 -30.63 -37.10
CA MET A 97 41.57 -31.53 -36.12
C MET A 97 42.30 -30.71 -35.00
N ASP A 98 42.53 -31.38 -33.87
CA ASP A 98 43.64 -31.25 -32.88
C ASP A 98 43.54 -30.39 -31.58
N ILE A 99 43.31 -31.16 -30.50
CA ILE A 99 43.67 -31.00 -29.07
C ILE A 99 45.18 -31.33 -28.94
N VAL A 100 46.03 -30.69 -28.09
CA VAL A 100 46.35 -30.89 -26.65
C VAL A 100 47.33 -29.74 -26.27
N ASP A 101 47.55 -29.22 -25.07
CA ASP A 101 47.30 -29.58 -23.66
C ASP A 101 47.55 -28.32 -22.80
N SER A 102 47.12 -28.31 -21.54
CA SER A 102 47.65 -27.54 -20.38
C SER A 102 46.57 -26.86 -19.49
N ILE A 103 46.04 -27.64 -18.55
CA ILE A 103 45.87 -27.33 -17.12
C ILE A 103 45.44 -25.89 -16.75
N GLY A 104 44.13 -25.74 -16.48
CA GLY A 104 43.63 -25.22 -15.21
C GLY A 104 43.56 -23.70 -14.99
N VAL A 105 42.37 -23.13 -15.15
CA VAL A 105 41.76 -22.19 -14.19
C VAL A 105 40.25 -22.40 -14.26
N VAL A 106 39.60 -22.56 -13.10
CA VAL A 106 38.14 -22.67 -12.99
C VAL A 106 37.55 -21.29 -13.32
N ASP A 107 36.96 -21.15 -14.50
CA ASP A 107 36.26 -19.93 -14.88
C ASP A 107 34.98 -19.81 -14.04
N ALA A 108 34.94 -18.75 -13.23
CA ALA A 108 33.74 -18.33 -12.52
C ALA A 108 32.65 -17.95 -13.56
N PRO A 109 31.36 -18.11 -13.24
CA PRO A 109 30.30 -17.68 -14.15
C PRO A 109 30.48 -16.20 -14.49
N PRO A 110 30.20 -15.76 -15.73
CA PRO A 110 30.34 -14.37 -16.10
C PRO A 110 29.44 -13.53 -15.19
N LYS A 111 30.06 -12.67 -14.38
CA LYS A 111 29.33 -11.68 -13.58
C LYS A 111 28.45 -10.88 -14.55
N LEU A 112 27.14 -11.00 -14.41
CA LEU A 112 26.17 -10.20 -15.16
C LEU A 112 26.60 -8.73 -15.05
N ARG A 113 26.91 -8.10 -16.19
CA ARG A 113 27.26 -6.69 -16.22
C ARG A 113 26.03 -5.90 -15.77
N GLU A 114 26.18 -5.14 -14.69
CA GLU A 114 25.13 -4.26 -14.23
C GLU A 114 24.79 -3.23 -15.30
N ARG A 115 23.49 -2.92 -15.42
CA ARG A 115 23.03 -1.85 -16.31
C ARG A 115 23.60 -0.50 -15.86
N ASP A 116 24.12 0.25 -16.83
CA ASP A 116 24.48 1.65 -16.64
C ASP A 116 23.22 2.53 -16.73
N PHE A 117 23.06 3.41 -15.75
CA PHE A 117 21.94 4.36 -15.66
C PHE A 117 22.39 5.80 -15.98
N ALA A 118 23.65 6.01 -16.33
CA ALA A 118 24.15 7.32 -16.77
C ALA A 118 23.32 7.85 -17.96
N GLY A 119 22.84 9.09 -17.85
CA GLY A 119 22.04 9.76 -18.89
C GLY A 119 20.56 9.34 -18.94
N THR A 120 20.11 8.44 -18.06
CA THR A 120 18.67 8.15 -17.89
C THR A 120 17.95 9.32 -17.19
N PRO A 121 16.61 9.43 -17.31
CA PRO A 121 15.85 10.51 -16.68
C PRO A 121 16.09 10.62 -15.18
N TYR A 122 16.12 11.84 -14.64
CA TYR A 122 16.28 12.09 -13.21
C TYR A 122 15.04 11.64 -12.45
N VAL A 123 15.21 10.78 -11.44
CA VAL A 123 14.14 10.39 -10.51
C VAL A 123 14.53 10.87 -9.11
N PRO A 124 13.78 11.81 -8.50
CA PRO A 124 14.11 12.33 -7.19
C PRO A 124 13.98 11.24 -6.11
N VAL A 125 14.91 11.26 -5.16
CA VAL A 125 14.97 10.31 -4.05
C VAL A 125 14.65 11.02 -2.73
N TYR A 126 13.61 10.53 -2.07
CA TYR A 126 13.21 10.95 -0.73
C TYR A 126 13.57 9.86 0.27
N VAL A 127 13.71 10.24 1.55
CA VAL A 127 13.89 9.28 2.65
C VAL A 127 12.80 9.48 3.68
N MET A 128 12.10 8.40 4.03
CA MET A 128 11.08 8.45 5.07
C MET A 128 11.73 8.65 6.45
N LEU A 129 11.26 9.60 7.24
CA LEU A 129 11.77 9.86 8.60
C LEU A 129 11.32 8.77 9.58
N PRO A 130 11.96 8.59 10.75
CA PRO A 130 11.50 7.68 11.80
C PRO A 130 10.02 7.89 12.16
N LEU A 131 9.26 6.82 12.40
CA LEU A 131 7.82 6.90 12.72
C LEU A 131 7.55 7.79 13.94
N GLY A 132 8.42 7.70 14.96
CA GLY A 132 8.37 8.47 16.19
C GLY A 132 9.13 9.79 16.18
N VAL A 133 9.40 10.38 15.00
CA VAL A 133 10.11 11.69 14.91
C VAL A 133 9.36 12.82 15.62
N ILE A 134 8.02 12.71 15.73
CA ILE A 134 7.17 13.54 16.56
C ILE A 134 6.61 12.72 17.71
N ASP A 135 6.75 13.19 18.95
CA ASP A 135 6.19 12.52 20.14
C ASP A 135 4.68 12.77 20.32
N MET A 136 4.05 12.04 21.24
CA MET A 136 2.61 12.18 21.55
C MET A 136 2.23 13.56 22.12
N SER A 137 3.19 14.39 22.52
CA SER A 137 2.98 15.78 22.95
C SER A 137 3.17 16.78 21.80
N CYS A 138 3.37 16.29 20.57
CA CYS A 138 3.67 17.07 19.37
C CYS A 138 4.98 17.86 19.49
N ASN A 139 6.05 17.24 19.99
CA ASN A 139 7.41 17.78 19.95
C ASN A 139 8.31 16.93 19.04
N VAL A 140 9.33 17.57 18.46
CA VAL A 140 10.36 16.87 17.68
C VAL A 140 11.27 16.09 18.62
N VAL A 141 11.41 14.78 18.39
CA VAL A 141 12.33 13.92 19.13
C VAL A 141 13.74 14.10 18.57
N ASP A 142 14.70 14.34 19.47
CA ASP A 142 16.13 14.54 19.14
C ASP A 142 16.38 15.46 17.93
N PRO A 143 16.02 16.76 18.01
CA PRO A 143 16.14 17.66 16.88
C PRO A 143 17.59 17.85 16.40
N GLU A 144 18.57 17.77 17.31
CA GLU A 144 20.00 17.90 16.95
C GLU A 144 20.50 16.66 16.18
N GLY A 145 20.22 15.45 16.68
CA GLY A 145 20.57 14.21 16.00
C GLY A 145 19.91 14.09 14.64
N LEU A 146 18.61 14.41 14.56
CA LEU A 146 17.87 14.47 13.30
C LEU A 146 18.49 15.46 12.31
N THR A 147 18.80 16.69 12.76
CA THR A 147 19.43 17.71 11.89
C THR A 147 20.76 17.21 11.33
N ASN A 148 21.56 16.49 12.13
CA ASN A 148 22.81 15.91 11.67
C ASN A 148 22.60 14.80 10.63
N GLN A 149 21.65 13.90 10.85
CA GLN A 149 21.28 12.86 9.88
C GLN A 149 20.78 13.45 8.56
N LEU A 150 19.93 14.48 8.61
CA LEU A 150 19.43 15.18 7.43
C LEU A 150 20.54 15.89 6.66
N ARG A 151 21.53 16.46 7.35
CA ARG A 151 22.71 17.05 6.70
C ARG A 151 23.54 16.00 5.96
N ILE A 152 23.67 14.80 6.52
CA ILE A 152 24.34 13.67 5.88
C ILE A 152 23.59 13.24 4.62
N LEU A 153 22.26 13.07 4.68
CA LEU A 153 21.44 12.77 3.50
C LEU A 153 21.59 13.86 2.43
N LYS A 154 21.55 15.14 2.82
CA LYS A 154 21.71 16.25 1.88
C LYS A 154 23.09 16.24 1.19
N SER A 155 24.14 15.79 1.88
CA SER A 155 25.50 15.76 1.32
C SER A 155 25.68 14.79 0.16
N ILE A 156 24.80 13.79 0.03
CA ILE A 156 24.75 12.84 -1.09
C ILE A 156 23.62 13.17 -2.09
N ASN A 157 23.14 14.41 -2.08
CA ASN A 157 22.09 14.93 -2.96
C ASN A 157 20.69 14.33 -2.82
N VAL A 158 20.34 13.71 -1.68
CA VAL A 158 18.93 13.36 -1.41
C VAL A 158 18.04 14.60 -1.60
N ASP A 159 16.94 14.42 -2.32
CA ASP A 159 16.05 15.51 -2.75
C ASP A 159 15.20 16.05 -1.61
N GLY A 160 14.75 15.15 -0.73
CA GLY A 160 13.85 15.49 0.36
C GLY A 160 13.59 14.35 1.32
N VAL A 161 12.60 14.56 2.18
CA VAL A 161 12.15 13.57 3.15
C VAL A 161 10.63 13.44 3.17
N MET A 162 10.16 12.27 3.55
CA MET A 162 8.73 11.97 3.71
C MET A 162 8.37 11.83 5.19
N ILE A 163 7.24 12.43 5.60
CA ILE A 163 6.86 12.57 7.01
C ILE A 163 5.38 12.26 7.20
N ASP A 164 5.08 11.36 8.13
CA ASP A 164 3.73 11.11 8.63
C ASP A 164 3.22 12.25 9.50
N CYS A 165 2.11 12.89 9.11
CA CYS A 165 1.37 13.82 9.94
C CYS A 165 0.22 13.09 10.65
N TRP A 166 0.55 12.47 11.79
CA TRP A 166 -0.34 11.63 12.59
C TRP A 166 -1.58 12.37 13.12
N TRP A 167 -2.77 11.94 12.68
CA TRP A 167 -4.04 12.46 13.17
C TRP A 167 -4.17 12.33 14.69
N GLY A 168 -3.75 11.18 15.23
CA GLY A 168 -3.74 10.86 16.66
C GLY A 168 -2.90 11.77 17.55
N ILE A 169 -1.91 12.47 16.98
CA ILE A 169 -1.07 13.45 17.71
C ILE A 169 -1.66 14.85 17.59
N VAL A 170 -2.05 15.24 16.37
CA VAL A 170 -2.40 16.62 16.07
C VAL A 170 -3.80 16.99 16.60
N GLU A 171 -4.79 16.10 16.51
CA GLU A 171 -6.16 16.31 17.01
C GLU A 171 -6.48 15.36 18.18
N ALA A 172 -5.47 15.05 19.01
CA ALA A 172 -5.46 13.94 19.96
C ALA A 172 -6.68 13.92 20.91
N ASP A 173 -7.03 15.05 21.51
CA ASP A 173 -7.89 15.09 22.69
C ASP A 173 -9.30 15.60 22.41
N THR A 174 -9.41 16.64 21.58
CA THR A 174 -10.67 17.34 21.35
C THR A 174 -10.87 17.57 19.85
N PRO A 175 -12.06 17.25 19.31
CA PRO A 175 -12.43 17.61 17.95
C PRO A 175 -12.09 19.06 17.60
N GLN A 176 -11.43 19.26 16.46
CA GLN A 176 -11.04 20.54 15.89
C GLN A 176 -10.05 21.38 16.71
N LEU A 177 -9.42 20.80 17.73
CA LEU A 177 -8.31 21.42 18.43
C LEU A 177 -6.99 20.83 17.91
N TYR A 178 -6.41 21.49 16.92
CA TYR A 178 -5.22 21.02 16.21
C TYR A 178 -3.93 21.60 16.81
N ASN A 179 -2.94 20.75 17.08
CA ASN A 179 -1.59 21.16 17.47
C ASN A 179 -0.57 20.77 16.38
N TRP A 180 -0.04 21.77 15.68
CA TRP A 180 0.96 21.59 14.61
C TRP A 180 2.38 22.00 15.02
N ASN A 181 2.63 22.33 16.30
CA ASN A 181 3.87 22.98 16.72
C ASN A 181 5.13 22.12 16.47
N GLY A 182 5.05 20.81 16.72
CA GLY A 182 6.14 19.87 16.42
C GLY A 182 6.45 19.81 14.93
N TYR A 183 5.42 19.67 14.09
CA TYR A 183 5.57 19.66 12.64
C TYR A 183 6.11 20.99 12.09
N LYS A 184 5.65 22.14 12.60
CA LYS A 184 6.22 23.46 12.27
C LYS A 184 7.71 23.52 12.55
N THR A 185 8.15 22.98 13.69
CA THR A 185 9.57 22.97 14.08
C THR A 185 10.38 22.05 13.17
N LEU A 186 9.86 20.85 12.91
CA LEU A 186 10.49 19.89 12.00
C LEU A 186 10.62 20.45 10.57
N PHE A 187 9.57 21.07 10.04
CA PHE A 187 9.58 21.60 8.68
C PHE A 187 10.55 22.77 8.53
N LYS A 188 10.77 23.56 9.59
CA LYS A 188 11.83 24.58 9.63
C LYS A 188 13.21 23.95 9.50
N ILE A 189 13.49 22.87 10.23
CA ILE A 189 14.77 22.15 10.12
C ILE A 189 14.99 21.66 8.68
N VAL A 190 13.96 21.05 8.07
CA VAL A 190 14.04 20.55 6.69
C VAL A 190 14.24 21.68 5.68
N ARG A 191 13.51 22.79 5.82
CA ARG A 191 13.64 24.01 5.01
C ARG A 191 15.04 24.60 5.11
N ASP A 192 15.58 24.74 6.32
CA ASP A 192 16.91 25.33 6.56
C ASP A 192 18.05 24.49 5.96
N LEU A 193 17.82 23.18 5.76
CA LEU A 193 18.73 22.27 5.07
C LEU A 193 18.49 22.17 3.56
N ASN A 194 17.54 22.94 3.01
CA ASN A 194 17.17 22.93 1.59
C ASN A 194 16.80 21.55 1.06
N LEU A 195 16.03 20.80 1.85
CA LEU A 195 15.41 19.53 1.48
C LEU A 195 13.92 19.76 1.17
N LYS A 196 13.36 18.98 0.24
CA LYS A 196 11.91 18.97 -0.04
C LYS A 196 11.14 18.12 0.98
N LEU A 197 9.83 18.34 1.05
CA LEU A 197 8.91 17.64 1.94
C LEU A 197 7.81 16.93 1.16
N GLN A 198 7.71 15.62 1.35
CA GLN A 198 6.50 14.86 1.06
C GLN A 198 5.75 14.61 2.37
N ILE A 199 4.46 14.94 2.41
CA ILE A 199 3.67 14.87 3.63
C ILE A 199 2.61 13.80 3.52
N VAL A 200 2.51 12.91 4.51
CA VAL A 200 1.41 11.93 4.60
C VAL A 200 0.35 12.44 5.56
N MET A 201 -0.90 12.53 5.10
CA MET A 201 -2.06 12.76 5.96
C MET A 201 -2.46 11.44 6.62
N SER A 202 -1.81 11.10 7.73
CA SER A 202 -1.90 9.79 8.37
C SER A 202 -3.16 9.68 9.25
N PHE A 203 -4.29 9.37 8.61
CA PHE A 203 -5.60 9.11 9.25
C PHE A 203 -5.75 7.68 9.81
N HIS A 204 -4.63 7.07 10.18
CA HIS A 204 -4.53 5.71 10.66
C HIS A 204 -3.63 5.64 11.91
N GLU A 205 -3.75 4.54 12.65
CA GLU A 205 -2.88 4.19 13.76
C GLU A 205 -1.49 3.76 13.25
N CYS A 206 -0.43 4.22 13.92
CA CYS A 206 0.88 3.60 13.84
C CYS A 206 1.00 2.50 14.89
N GLY A 207 1.51 1.34 14.52
CA GLY A 207 1.73 0.22 15.41
C GLY A 207 0.90 -0.97 15.01
N GLY A 208 1.50 -2.16 15.05
CA GLY A 208 0.81 -3.43 14.78
C GLY A 208 0.99 -3.98 13.38
N ASN A 209 1.59 -3.21 12.48
CA ASN A 209 2.07 -3.69 11.19
C ASN A 209 3.57 -4.02 11.26
N ILE A 210 4.07 -4.74 10.24
CA ILE A 210 5.48 -5.09 10.14
C ILE A 210 6.28 -3.80 9.96
N GLY A 211 7.29 -3.58 10.81
CA GLY A 211 8.16 -2.40 10.75
C GLY A 211 7.77 -1.26 11.68
N ASP A 212 6.61 -1.32 12.36
CA ASP A 212 6.23 -0.31 13.34
C ASP A 212 6.95 -0.52 14.67
N ASP A 213 7.79 0.45 15.06
CA ASP A 213 8.52 0.48 16.33
C ASP A 213 7.89 1.40 17.38
N VAL A 214 6.88 2.18 16.99
CA VAL A 214 6.11 3.08 17.85
C VAL A 214 4.61 2.79 17.77
N HIS A 215 3.89 3.19 18.80
CA HIS A 215 2.43 3.06 18.86
C HIS A 215 1.79 4.44 18.98
N ILE A 216 1.11 4.86 17.92
CA ILE A 216 0.40 6.14 17.80
C ILE A 216 -1.05 5.83 17.43
N PRO A 217 -1.99 5.78 18.38
CA PRO A 217 -3.38 5.43 18.11
C PRO A 217 -4.12 6.55 17.36
N LEU A 218 -5.33 6.25 16.87
CA LEU A 218 -6.30 7.28 16.48
C LEU A 218 -6.63 8.22 17.67
N PRO A 219 -7.17 9.44 17.43
CA PRO A 219 -7.48 10.36 18.51
C PRO A 219 -8.35 9.74 19.61
N ARG A 220 -8.08 10.13 20.85
CA ARG A 220 -8.76 9.62 22.04
C ARG A 220 -10.27 9.83 22.00
N TRP A 221 -10.72 10.97 21.45
CA TRP A 221 -12.15 11.23 21.31
C TRP A 221 -12.85 10.27 20.32
N VAL A 222 -12.12 9.68 19.36
CA VAL A 222 -12.63 8.65 18.44
C VAL A 222 -12.74 7.31 19.17
N THR A 223 -11.72 6.94 19.95
CA THR A 223 -11.75 5.68 20.72
C THR A 223 -12.85 5.70 21.78
N GLU A 224 -13.16 6.85 22.38
CA GLU A 224 -14.32 7.05 23.25
C GLU A 224 -15.66 6.79 22.52
N ILE A 225 -15.79 7.22 21.27
CA ILE A 225 -17.00 6.96 20.46
C ILE A 225 -17.11 5.45 20.17
N ALA A 226 -16.00 4.80 19.84
CA ALA A 226 -15.95 3.37 19.53
C ALA A 226 -16.47 2.50 20.69
N GLN A 227 -16.33 2.92 21.94
CA GLN A 227 -16.87 2.20 23.11
C GLN A 227 -18.40 2.07 23.04
N SER A 228 -19.09 3.07 22.50
CA SER A 228 -20.56 3.07 22.34
C SER A 228 -21.03 2.63 20.96
N ASN A 229 -20.17 2.77 19.95
CA ASN A 229 -20.46 2.49 18.55
C ASN A 229 -19.22 1.84 17.90
N PRO A 230 -18.98 0.53 18.13
CA PRO A 230 -17.81 -0.15 17.60
C PRO A 230 -17.83 -0.29 16.08
N ASP A 231 -19.00 -0.13 15.45
CA ASP A 231 -19.18 -0.19 13.99
C ASP A 231 -18.57 1.01 13.24
N ILE A 232 -17.93 1.96 13.93
CA ILE A 232 -17.10 2.96 13.24
C ILE A 232 -15.80 2.36 12.67
N TYR A 233 -15.46 1.13 13.08
CA TYR A 233 -14.28 0.40 12.64
C TYR A 233 -14.66 -0.73 11.69
N PHE A 234 -13.71 -1.07 10.81
CA PHE A 234 -13.83 -2.25 9.97
C PHE A 234 -13.99 -3.51 10.81
N THR A 235 -14.80 -4.43 10.30
CA THR A 235 -15.23 -5.60 11.07
C THR A 235 -15.17 -6.84 10.20
N ASP A 236 -14.53 -7.88 10.72
CA ASP A 236 -14.48 -9.19 10.10
C ASP A 236 -15.73 -10.03 10.39
N ARG A 237 -15.81 -11.23 9.81
CA ARG A 237 -17.00 -12.09 9.90
C ARG A 237 -17.31 -12.51 11.34
N GLU A 238 -16.28 -12.72 12.16
CA GLU A 238 -16.38 -13.13 13.55
C GLU A 238 -16.68 -11.95 14.50
N GLY A 239 -16.76 -10.73 13.95
CA GLY A 239 -17.06 -9.51 14.70
C GLY A 239 -15.83 -8.82 15.30
N GLY A 240 -14.62 -9.26 14.93
CA GLY A 240 -13.35 -8.64 15.27
C GLY A 240 -13.25 -7.24 14.68
N ARG A 241 -12.86 -6.26 15.52
CA ARG A 241 -12.85 -4.84 15.17
C ARG A 241 -11.42 -4.38 14.93
N ASN A 242 -11.14 -3.86 13.74
CA ASN A 242 -9.84 -3.28 13.43
C ASN A 242 -9.87 -1.77 13.74
N SER A 243 -9.18 -1.36 14.81
CA SER A 243 -9.13 0.04 15.27
C SER A 243 -8.12 0.93 14.55
N GLU A 244 -7.45 0.43 13.51
CA GLU A 244 -6.36 1.13 12.85
C GLU A 244 -6.84 2.34 12.06
N CYS A 245 -8.04 2.27 11.46
CA CYS A 245 -8.65 3.36 10.73
C CYS A 245 -10.19 3.27 10.80
N LEU A 246 -10.87 4.34 10.37
CA LEU A 246 -12.33 4.37 10.32
C LEU A 246 -12.87 3.55 9.14
N SER A 247 -13.96 2.81 9.34
CA SER A 247 -14.68 2.14 8.26
C SER A 247 -15.25 3.15 7.27
N TRP A 248 -15.09 2.90 5.98
CA TRP A 248 -15.68 3.73 4.92
C TRP A 248 -17.22 3.73 4.95
N GLY A 249 -17.84 2.80 5.69
CA GLY A 249 -19.27 2.79 5.93
C GLY A 249 -19.78 4.07 6.61
N ILE A 250 -18.91 4.77 7.36
CA ILE A 250 -19.26 6.02 8.04
C ILE A 250 -18.82 7.29 7.31
N ASP A 251 -18.33 7.19 6.08
CA ASP A 251 -17.93 8.34 5.25
C ASP A 251 -19.02 9.41 5.16
N LYS A 252 -20.30 9.01 5.20
CA LYS A 252 -21.46 9.91 5.07
C LYS A 252 -22.37 9.92 6.30
N GLU A 253 -21.95 9.27 7.39
CA GLU A 253 -22.77 9.11 8.59
C GLU A 253 -22.27 10.05 9.70
N ARG A 254 -23.16 10.85 10.30
CA ARG A 254 -22.80 11.87 11.30
C ARG A 254 -22.60 11.29 12.69
N VAL A 255 -21.69 10.33 12.82
CA VAL A 255 -21.46 9.55 14.05
C VAL A 255 -20.20 9.98 14.81
N LEU A 256 -19.47 10.98 14.31
CA LEU A 256 -18.24 11.52 14.92
C LEU A 256 -18.53 12.87 15.59
N ARG A 257 -19.32 12.84 16.67
CA ARG A 257 -19.80 14.05 17.39
C ARG A 257 -20.48 15.07 16.46
N GLY A 258 -21.33 14.59 15.55
CA GLY A 258 -22.07 15.40 14.59
C GLY A 258 -21.38 15.59 13.24
N ARG A 259 -20.13 15.13 13.07
CA ARG A 259 -19.39 15.12 11.81
C ARG A 259 -19.41 13.73 11.16
N THR A 260 -19.24 13.72 9.84
CA THR A 260 -18.93 12.52 9.04
C THR A 260 -17.42 12.26 9.00
N ALA A 261 -16.98 11.05 8.63
CA ALA A 261 -15.54 10.78 8.52
C ALA A 261 -14.84 11.68 7.48
N VAL A 262 -15.48 11.90 6.32
CA VAL A 262 -14.90 12.76 5.28
C VAL A 262 -14.82 14.24 5.69
N GLU A 263 -15.76 14.73 6.50
CA GLU A 263 -15.67 16.09 7.08
C GLU A 263 -14.50 16.19 8.07
N VAL A 264 -14.26 15.16 8.88
CA VAL A 264 -13.12 15.11 9.80
C VAL A 264 -11.79 15.19 9.03
N TYR A 265 -11.65 14.38 7.97
CA TYR A 265 -10.45 14.41 7.12
C TYR A 265 -10.27 15.78 6.46
N PHE A 266 -11.34 16.36 5.93
CA PHE A 266 -11.29 17.68 5.30
C PHE A 266 -10.91 18.80 6.28
N ASP A 267 -11.50 18.82 7.48
CA ASP A 267 -11.17 19.81 8.51
C ASP A 267 -9.68 19.72 8.90
N TYR A 268 -9.16 18.50 9.03
CA TYR A 268 -7.75 18.25 9.33
C TYR A 268 -6.82 18.75 8.22
N MET A 269 -7.09 18.38 6.96
CA MET A 269 -6.33 18.84 5.80
C MET A 269 -6.36 20.36 5.65
N ARG A 270 -7.52 20.98 5.88
CA ARG A 270 -7.67 22.43 5.85
C ARG A 270 -6.89 23.11 6.98
N SER A 271 -6.91 22.54 8.18
CA SER A 271 -6.10 23.03 9.31
C SER A 271 -4.61 22.98 8.98
N PHE A 272 -4.13 21.85 8.43
CA PHE A 272 -2.75 21.70 7.95
C PHE A 272 -2.40 22.80 6.94
N ARG A 273 -3.22 22.96 5.89
CA ARG A 273 -3.01 23.95 4.83
C ARG A 273 -2.85 25.36 5.40
N VAL A 274 -3.73 25.76 6.30
CA VAL A 274 -3.74 27.13 6.86
C VAL A 274 -2.56 27.35 7.80
N GLU A 275 -2.30 26.40 8.71
CA GLU A 275 -1.29 26.56 9.76
C GLU A 275 0.15 26.47 9.22
N LEU A 276 0.34 25.82 8.08
CA LEU A 276 1.65 25.54 7.47
C LEU A 276 1.81 26.21 6.10
N ASP A 277 0.99 27.24 5.79
CA ASP A 277 1.00 27.97 4.52
C ASP A 277 2.38 28.47 4.09
N GLU A 278 3.23 28.87 5.05
CA GLU A 278 4.59 29.33 4.76
C GLU A 278 5.39 28.29 3.95
N PHE A 279 5.26 27.00 4.24
CA PHE A 279 6.03 25.94 3.57
C PHE A 279 5.48 25.58 2.18
N PHE A 280 4.21 25.89 1.93
CA PHE A 280 3.60 25.80 0.60
C PHE A 280 4.06 26.96 -0.28
N VAL A 281 4.05 28.18 0.24
CA VAL A 281 4.50 29.38 -0.47
C VAL A 281 5.99 29.31 -0.80
N ASP A 282 6.80 28.78 0.12
CA ASP A 282 8.23 28.53 -0.09
C ASP A 282 8.50 27.39 -1.10
N GLY A 283 7.46 26.62 -1.49
CA GLY A 283 7.57 25.47 -2.38
C GLY A 283 8.41 24.32 -1.81
N ILE A 284 8.53 24.24 -0.48
CA ILE A 284 9.27 23.16 0.19
C ILE A 284 8.44 21.86 0.18
N ILE A 285 7.13 21.97 0.40
CA ILE A 285 6.20 20.85 0.27
C ILE A 285 6.00 20.55 -1.22
N SER A 286 6.49 19.40 -1.68
CA SER A 286 6.42 18.97 -3.08
C SER A 286 5.18 18.14 -3.38
N GLU A 287 4.68 17.40 -2.39
CA GLU A 287 3.54 16.49 -2.55
C GLU A 287 2.86 16.19 -1.21
N ILE A 288 1.56 15.89 -1.26
CA ILE A 288 0.79 15.43 -0.12
C ILE A 288 0.16 14.08 -0.45
N GLU A 289 0.63 13.03 0.22
CA GLU A 289 -0.01 11.73 0.19
C GLU A 289 -1.21 11.70 1.16
N ILE A 290 -2.36 11.28 0.66
CA ILE A 290 -3.59 11.22 1.44
C ILE A 290 -3.80 9.79 1.94
N GLY A 291 -3.81 9.60 3.26
CA GLY A 291 -4.10 8.30 3.86
C GLY A 291 -5.55 7.89 3.62
N LEU A 292 -5.78 6.69 3.08
CA LEU A 292 -7.12 6.22 2.66
C LEU A 292 -7.58 4.94 3.38
N GLY A 293 -6.81 4.48 4.37
CA GLY A 293 -7.09 3.24 5.06
C GLY A 293 -5.95 2.81 6.00
N PRO A 294 -5.86 1.52 6.34
CA PRO A 294 -4.78 0.98 7.18
C PRO A 294 -3.41 1.22 6.53
N CYS A 295 -2.39 1.53 7.33
CA CYS A 295 -1.08 2.02 6.87
C CYS A 295 -1.12 3.25 5.93
N GLY A 296 -2.25 3.97 5.86
CA GLY A 296 -2.48 5.04 4.88
C GLY A 296 -2.83 4.53 3.49
N GLU A 297 -2.87 3.22 3.28
CA GLU A 297 -3.09 2.60 1.97
C GLU A 297 -4.58 2.52 1.61
N LEU A 298 -4.90 2.68 0.33
CA LEU A 298 -6.26 2.48 -0.17
C LEU A 298 -6.57 0.98 -0.28
N ARG A 299 -6.93 0.36 0.85
CA ARG A 299 -7.35 -1.04 0.94
C ARG A 299 -8.19 -1.29 2.19
N TYR A 300 -8.78 -2.48 2.27
CA TYR A 300 -9.33 -3.01 3.51
C TYR A 300 -8.22 -3.59 4.42
N PRO A 301 -8.44 -3.64 5.75
CA PRO A 301 -7.50 -4.27 6.68
C PRO A 301 -7.68 -5.81 6.68
N SER A 302 -7.44 -6.47 5.55
CA SER A 302 -7.76 -7.90 5.35
C SER A 302 -6.72 -8.88 5.89
N TYR A 303 -5.51 -8.42 6.21
CA TYR A 303 -4.40 -9.23 6.73
C TYR A 303 -3.81 -8.70 8.07
N PRO A 304 -4.63 -8.37 9.08
CA PRO A 304 -4.13 -7.76 10.31
C PRO A 304 -3.40 -8.81 11.18
N ALA A 305 -2.09 -8.63 11.38
CA ALA A 305 -1.29 -9.52 12.24
C ALA A 305 -1.85 -9.63 13.66
N ARG A 306 -2.45 -8.54 14.18
CA ARG A 306 -3.12 -8.50 15.49
C ARG A 306 -4.31 -9.44 15.62
N HIS A 307 -4.98 -9.80 14.51
CA HIS A 307 -6.08 -10.77 14.53
C HIS A 307 -5.60 -12.18 14.14
N GLY A 308 -4.29 -12.42 14.14
CA GLY A 308 -3.70 -13.74 13.93
C GLY A 308 -3.50 -14.12 12.47
N TRP A 309 -3.66 -13.18 11.52
CA TRP A 309 -3.22 -13.40 10.15
C TRP A 309 -1.70 -13.64 10.09
N ARG A 310 -1.27 -14.53 9.21
CA ARG A 310 0.12 -14.82 8.92
C ARG A 310 0.30 -14.99 7.43
N TYR A 311 1.43 -14.50 6.91
CA TYR A 311 1.81 -14.74 5.53
C TYR A 311 1.96 -16.25 5.26
N PRO A 312 1.47 -16.79 4.12
CA PRO A 312 0.76 -16.10 3.03
C PRO A 312 -0.77 -16.29 3.08
N GLY A 313 -1.45 -16.20 4.23
CA GLY A 313 -2.91 -16.40 4.32
C GLY A 313 -3.73 -15.51 3.38
N ILE A 314 -4.88 -16.00 2.87
CA ILE A 314 -5.76 -15.24 1.95
C ILE A 314 -6.39 -13.97 2.55
N GLY A 315 -6.38 -13.81 3.88
CA GLY A 315 -7.05 -12.72 4.57
C GLY A 315 -8.57 -12.91 4.68
N GLU A 316 -9.28 -11.88 5.15
CA GLU A 316 -10.75 -11.91 5.25
C GLU A 316 -11.39 -10.62 4.76
N PHE A 317 -12.62 -10.72 4.23
CA PHE A 317 -13.44 -9.56 3.90
C PHE A 317 -13.80 -8.76 5.17
N GLN A 318 -13.61 -7.44 5.13
CA GLN A 318 -13.72 -6.55 6.30
C GLN A 318 -14.99 -5.68 6.28
N CYS A 319 -16.12 -6.23 5.82
CA CYS A 319 -17.34 -5.47 5.53
C CYS A 319 -18.50 -5.67 6.53
N TYR A 320 -18.26 -6.29 7.68
CA TYR A 320 -19.33 -6.77 8.56
C TYR A 320 -19.81 -5.73 9.59
N ASP A 321 -19.29 -4.49 9.55
CA ASP A 321 -19.85 -3.41 10.36
C ASP A 321 -21.26 -3.06 9.88
N LYS A 322 -22.10 -2.53 10.78
CA LYS A 322 -23.51 -2.30 10.46
C LYS A 322 -23.73 -1.33 9.28
N TYR A 323 -22.79 -0.41 9.02
CA TYR A 323 -22.95 0.59 7.97
C TYR A 323 -22.64 0.00 6.60
N LEU A 324 -21.55 -0.77 6.47
CA LEU A 324 -21.23 -1.51 5.27
C LEU A 324 -22.26 -2.61 4.99
N MET A 325 -22.73 -3.33 6.01
CA MET A 325 -23.82 -4.30 5.83
C MET A 325 -25.12 -3.64 5.36
N LYS A 326 -25.45 -2.44 5.84
CA LYS A 326 -26.58 -1.64 5.33
C LYS A 326 -26.38 -1.22 3.87
N SER A 327 -25.15 -0.85 3.49
CA SER A 327 -24.78 -0.56 2.09
C SER A 327 -24.98 -1.77 1.19
N LEU A 328 -24.50 -2.95 1.62
CA LEU A 328 -24.65 -4.21 0.89
C LEU A 328 -26.13 -4.59 0.71
N ASN A 329 -26.93 -4.47 1.77
CA ASN A 329 -28.38 -4.70 1.70
C ASN A 329 -29.04 -3.84 0.62
N LYS A 330 -28.70 -2.54 0.57
CA LYS A 330 -29.22 -1.63 -0.44
C LYS A 330 -28.76 -2.01 -1.85
N ALA A 331 -27.51 -2.42 -2.02
CA ALA A 331 -26.99 -2.87 -3.31
C ALA A 331 -27.71 -4.14 -3.81
N ALA A 332 -27.98 -5.08 -2.91
CA ALA A 332 -28.70 -6.32 -3.21
C ALA A 332 -30.18 -6.06 -3.54
N GLU A 333 -30.82 -5.11 -2.84
CA GLU A 333 -32.18 -4.65 -3.14
C GLU A 333 -32.28 -4.03 -4.53
N VAL A 334 -31.36 -3.12 -4.89
CA VAL A 334 -31.30 -2.50 -6.23
C VAL A 334 -31.12 -3.55 -7.34
N ARG A 335 -30.39 -4.63 -7.06
CA ARG A 335 -30.23 -5.75 -7.99
C ARG A 335 -31.43 -6.69 -8.06
N GLY A 336 -32.42 -6.57 -7.15
CA GLY A 336 -33.57 -7.47 -7.07
C GLY A 336 -33.25 -8.83 -6.44
N HIS A 337 -32.12 -8.95 -5.74
CA HIS A 337 -31.62 -10.20 -5.17
C HIS A 337 -31.29 -10.03 -3.69
N LEU A 338 -32.29 -9.75 -2.84
CA LEU A 338 -32.09 -9.52 -1.40
C LEU A 338 -31.35 -10.66 -0.67
N PHE A 339 -31.45 -11.90 -1.17
CA PHE A 339 -30.71 -13.03 -0.61
C PHE A 339 -29.19 -12.96 -0.83
N TRP A 340 -28.70 -12.02 -1.65
CA TRP A 340 -27.28 -11.67 -1.80
C TRP A 340 -26.80 -10.62 -0.80
N ALA A 341 -27.64 -10.13 0.11
CA ALA A 341 -27.31 -9.10 1.09
C ALA A 341 -26.45 -9.61 2.27
N LYS A 342 -25.40 -10.36 1.98
CA LYS A 342 -24.50 -10.97 2.97
C LYS A 342 -23.09 -11.12 2.40
N GLY A 343 -22.10 -11.26 3.27
CA GLY A 343 -20.74 -11.67 2.87
C GLY A 343 -20.70 -13.16 2.47
N PRO A 344 -19.67 -13.60 1.73
CA PRO A 344 -19.57 -15.00 1.31
C PRO A 344 -19.39 -15.96 2.49
N ASP A 345 -20.22 -17.01 2.55
CA ASP A 345 -20.23 -17.95 3.67
C ASP A 345 -19.08 -18.97 3.64
N ASN A 346 -18.44 -19.14 2.48
CA ASN A 346 -17.45 -20.16 2.16
C ASN A 346 -16.09 -19.56 1.75
N ALA A 347 -15.79 -18.35 2.19
CA ALA A 347 -14.52 -17.65 1.96
C ALA A 347 -13.34 -18.17 2.81
N GLY A 348 -13.55 -19.12 3.72
CA GLY A 348 -12.51 -19.56 4.65
C GLY A 348 -12.28 -18.55 5.77
N CYS A 349 -11.05 -18.52 6.30
CA CYS A 349 -10.60 -17.57 7.32
C CYS A 349 -9.23 -16.98 6.94
N TYR A 350 -8.71 -16.05 7.76
CA TYR A 350 -7.47 -15.30 7.50
C TYR A 350 -6.32 -16.13 6.93
N ASN A 351 -6.09 -17.33 7.48
CA ASN A 351 -4.95 -18.19 7.17
C ASN A 351 -5.29 -19.38 6.26
N SER A 352 -6.49 -19.42 5.68
CA SER A 352 -6.80 -20.40 4.64
C SER A 352 -5.95 -20.14 3.39
N SER A 353 -5.74 -21.18 2.60
CA SER A 353 -5.26 -21.06 1.23
C SER A 353 -6.44 -21.07 0.24
N PRO A 354 -6.30 -20.54 -0.99
CA PRO A 354 -7.43 -20.41 -1.91
C PRO A 354 -8.13 -21.75 -2.20
N HIS A 355 -7.36 -22.82 -2.40
CA HIS A 355 -7.85 -24.14 -2.78
C HIS A 355 -8.64 -24.86 -1.67
N GLU A 356 -8.47 -24.46 -0.41
CA GLU A 356 -9.22 -24.98 0.74
C GLU A 356 -10.63 -24.38 0.86
N THR A 357 -10.90 -23.29 0.14
CA THR A 357 -12.15 -22.54 0.26
C THR A 357 -13.12 -22.84 -0.88
N GLY A 358 -14.42 -22.77 -0.61
CA GLY A 358 -15.43 -22.87 -1.66
C GLY A 358 -15.47 -21.63 -2.56
N PHE A 359 -15.12 -20.48 -1.99
CA PHE A 359 -15.18 -19.19 -2.69
C PHE A 359 -13.99 -18.96 -3.64
N PHE A 360 -12.76 -19.18 -3.19
CA PHE A 360 -11.54 -18.77 -3.92
C PHE A 360 -10.84 -19.88 -4.71
N ARG A 361 -11.24 -21.15 -4.54
CA ARG A 361 -10.66 -22.25 -5.35
C ARG A 361 -10.93 -22.04 -6.84
N ASP A 362 -10.19 -22.75 -7.69
CA ASP A 362 -10.44 -22.74 -9.13
C ASP A 362 -11.88 -23.17 -9.45
N GLY A 363 -12.58 -22.37 -10.26
CA GLY A 363 -14.02 -22.53 -10.52
C GLY A 363 -14.93 -22.28 -9.32
N GLY A 364 -14.43 -21.62 -8.27
CA GLY A 364 -15.15 -21.28 -7.04
C GLY A 364 -16.16 -20.13 -7.20
N ASP A 365 -16.84 -19.82 -6.10
CA ASP A 365 -17.95 -18.87 -6.12
C ASP A 365 -17.54 -17.42 -6.42
N TYR A 366 -16.26 -17.06 -6.36
CA TYR A 366 -15.76 -15.74 -6.73
C TYR A 366 -16.17 -15.34 -8.16
N ASP A 367 -16.28 -16.30 -9.08
CA ASP A 367 -16.68 -16.07 -10.47
C ASP A 367 -18.17 -16.32 -10.75
N SER A 368 -18.94 -16.72 -9.72
CA SER A 368 -20.39 -16.89 -9.81
C SER A 368 -21.12 -15.54 -9.96
N TYR A 369 -22.41 -15.56 -10.29
CA TYR A 369 -23.23 -14.34 -10.30
C TYR A 369 -23.23 -13.59 -8.96
N TYR A 370 -23.26 -14.33 -7.86
CA TYR A 370 -23.18 -13.77 -6.51
C TYR A 370 -21.78 -13.20 -6.23
N GLY A 371 -20.72 -13.95 -6.52
CA GLY A 371 -19.33 -13.51 -6.31
C GLY A 371 -19.01 -12.24 -7.09
N ARG A 372 -19.36 -12.20 -8.38
CA ARG A 372 -19.21 -11.00 -9.22
C ARG A 372 -20.00 -9.81 -8.69
N PHE A 373 -21.20 -10.03 -8.15
CA PHE A 373 -21.97 -8.96 -7.50
C PHE A 373 -21.27 -8.45 -6.24
N PHE A 374 -20.89 -9.35 -5.34
CA PHE A 374 -20.29 -9.01 -4.05
C PHE A 374 -18.92 -8.31 -4.23
N LEU A 375 -18.04 -8.87 -5.06
CA LEU A 375 -16.70 -8.34 -5.31
C LEU A 375 -16.77 -6.98 -6.03
N ASN A 376 -17.72 -6.79 -6.96
CA ASN A 376 -17.94 -5.50 -7.58
C ASN A 376 -18.43 -4.46 -6.56
N TRP A 377 -19.35 -4.81 -5.65
CA TRP A 377 -19.79 -3.91 -4.58
C TRP A 377 -18.63 -3.56 -3.63
N TYR A 378 -17.87 -4.56 -3.18
CA TYR A 378 -16.79 -4.39 -2.23
C TYR A 378 -15.64 -3.53 -2.79
N SER A 379 -15.20 -3.82 -4.02
CA SER A 379 -14.18 -3.01 -4.69
C SER A 379 -14.68 -1.62 -5.10
N GLN A 380 -15.95 -1.46 -5.47
CA GLN A 380 -16.50 -0.15 -5.80
C GLN A 380 -16.55 0.77 -4.56
N LEU A 381 -16.79 0.23 -3.36
CA LEU A 381 -16.73 1.02 -2.13
C LEU A 381 -15.34 1.60 -1.86
N LEU A 382 -14.28 0.83 -2.14
CA LEU A 382 -12.89 1.28 -2.10
C LEU A 382 -12.67 2.45 -3.07
N VAL A 383 -13.04 2.29 -4.33
CA VAL A 383 -12.90 3.34 -5.36
C VAL A 383 -13.71 4.59 -4.98
N ASP A 384 -14.94 4.40 -4.50
CA ASP A 384 -15.83 5.50 -4.11
C ASP A 384 -15.32 6.25 -2.86
N HIS A 385 -14.64 5.56 -1.93
CA HIS A 385 -13.99 6.17 -0.77
C HIS A 385 -12.84 7.07 -1.23
N GLY A 386 -11.90 6.51 -2.00
CA GLY A 386 -10.79 7.28 -2.58
C GLY A 386 -11.28 8.50 -3.35
N ASP A 387 -12.31 8.33 -4.20
CA ASP A 387 -12.90 9.40 -4.99
C ASP A 387 -13.44 10.56 -4.13
N ARG A 388 -14.04 10.27 -2.98
CA ARG A 388 -14.58 11.30 -2.06
C ARG A 388 -13.48 12.04 -1.32
N VAL A 389 -12.54 11.31 -0.73
CA VAL A 389 -11.50 11.91 0.12
C VAL A 389 -10.54 12.72 -0.74
N LEU A 390 -10.12 12.21 -1.90
CA LEU A 390 -9.24 12.94 -2.82
C LEU A 390 -9.93 14.17 -3.45
N ALA A 391 -11.25 14.14 -3.64
CA ALA A 391 -11.99 15.35 -4.03
C ALA A 391 -11.87 16.46 -2.98
N LEU A 392 -11.97 16.12 -1.70
CA LEU A 392 -11.83 17.05 -0.59
C LEU A 392 -10.37 17.50 -0.40
N ALA A 393 -9.41 16.59 -0.61
CA ALA A 393 -7.98 16.91 -0.58
C ALA A 393 -7.61 17.95 -1.65
N ASN A 394 -8.10 17.78 -2.88
CA ASN A 394 -7.92 18.78 -3.95
C ASN A 394 -8.46 20.17 -3.58
N LEU A 395 -9.59 20.22 -2.87
CA LEU A 395 -10.15 21.49 -2.39
C LEU A 395 -9.29 22.10 -1.27
N ALA A 396 -8.71 21.28 -0.41
CA ALA A 396 -7.85 21.74 0.69
C ALA A 396 -6.46 22.17 0.21
N PHE A 397 -5.94 21.55 -0.84
CA PHE A 397 -4.56 21.69 -1.30
C PHE A 397 -4.46 22.16 -2.76
N GLU A 398 -5.40 23.01 -3.18
CA GLU A 398 -5.43 23.55 -4.54
C GLU A 398 -4.05 24.07 -4.97
N GLY A 399 -3.53 23.55 -6.09
CA GLY A 399 -2.22 23.90 -6.64
C GLY A 399 -1.04 23.04 -6.14
N THR A 400 -1.25 22.13 -5.20
CA THR A 400 -0.23 21.18 -4.72
C THR A 400 -0.53 19.77 -5.22
N SER A 401 0.50 19.03 -5.63
CA SER A 401 0.36 17.62 -6.01
C SER A 401 -0.15 16.78 -4.85
N ILE A 402 -1.14 15.92 -5.12
CA ILE A 402 -1.63 14.92 -4.16
C ILE A 402 -1.37 13.51 -4.67
N ALA A 403 -1.15 12.57 -3.76
CA ALA A 403 -0.93 11.17 -4.07
C ALA A 403 -1.81 10.26 -3.22
N ALA A 404 -2.00 9.03 -3.70
CA ALA A 404 -2.64 7.96 -2.94
C ALA A 404 -1.77 6.70 -3.00
N LYS A 405 -1.62 6.05 -1.85
CA LYS A 405 -0.82 4.83 -1.72
C LYS A 405 -1.64 3.57 -1.96
N LEU A 406 -1.12 2.66 -2.77
CA LEU A 406 -1.65 1.32 -3.00
C LEU A 406 -0.68 0.27 -2.45
N SER A 407 -1.25 -0.79 -1.87
CA SER A 407 -0.48 -1.89 -1.28
C SER A 407 -0.14 -2.97 -2.32
N GLY A 408 1.09 -3.48 -2.30
CA GLY A 408 1.53 -4.60 -3.13
C GLY A 408 1.13 -5.96 -2.56
N ILE A 409 -0.09 -6.42 -2.84
CA ILE A 409 -0.60 -7.73 -2.40
C ILE A 409 -0.16 -8.83 -3.38
N HIS A 410 1.09 -9.27 -3.25
CA HIS A 410 1.73 -10.14 -4.25
C HIS A 410 1.49 -11.64 -4.04
N TRP A 411 1.03 -12.08 -2.87
CA TRP A 411 0.76 -13.50 -2.60
C TRP A 411 -0.59 -13.93 -3.17
N TRP A 412 -0.67 -15.19 -3.61
CA TRP A 412 -1.75 -15.77 -4.41
C TRP A 412 -1.99 -15.13 -5.79
N TYR A 413 -1.14 -14.21 -6.23
CA TYR A 413 -1.25 -13.57 -7.55
C TYR A 413 -1.19 -14.58 -8.70
N LYS A 414 -0.50 -15.72 -8.54
CA LYS A 414 -0.47 -16.80 -9.56
C LYS A 414 -1.68 -17.73 -9.54
N THR A 415 -2.68 -17.49 -8.68
CA THR A 415 -3.94 -18.27 -8.66
C THR A 415 -5.00 -17.59 -9.52
N ALA A 416 -6.00 -18.32 -10.03
CA ALA A 416 -7.03 -17.69 -10.86
C ALA A 416 -7.89 -16.66 -10.11
N SER A 417 -8.06 -16.85 -8.79
CA SER A 417 -8.90 -15.99 -7.97
C SER A 417 -8.19 -14.76 -7.41
N HIS A 418 -6.85 -14.76 -7.31
CA HIS A 418 -6.09 -13.67 -6.68
C HIS A 418 -6.63 -13.36 -5.26
N ALA A 419 -6.82 -14.39 -4.45
CA ALA A 419 -7.66 -14.33 -3.25
C ALA A 419 -7.30 -13.21 -2.25
N ALA A 420 -6.01 -12.94 -2.04
CA ALA A 420 -5.58 -11.87 -1.13
C ALA A 420 -5.87 -10.46 -1.67
N GLU A 421 -5.74 -10.26 -2.99
CA GLU A 421 -6.15 -9.01 -3.64
C GLU A 421 -7.66 -8.79 -3.48
N LEU A 422 -8.47 -9.85 -3.67
CA LEU A 422 -9.92 -9.78 -3.51
C LEU A 422 -10.34 -9.39 -2.10
N THR A 423 -9.73 -9.97 -1.06
CA THR A 423 -10.06 -9.63 0.33
C THR A 423 -9.58 -8.23 0.72
N ALA A 424 -8.45 -7.77 0.15
CA ALA A 424 -7.94 -6.40 0.29
C ALA A 424 -8.80 -5.34 -0.44
N GLY A 425 -9.67 -5.76 -1.36
CA GLY A 425 -10.60 -4.89 -2.10
C GLY A 425 -10.22 -4.66 -3.56
N PHE A 426 -9.08 -5.20 -4.02
CA PHE A 426 -8.67 -5.16 -5.41
C PHE A 426 -9.36 -6.30 -6.17
N TYR A 427 -10.39 -5.98 -6.94
CA TYR A 427 -11.12 -7.00 -7.71
C TYR A 427 -10.33 -7.41 -8.97
N ASN A 428 -9.21 -8.09 -8.77
CA ASN A 428 -8.21 -8.41 -9.81
C ASN A 428 -8.06 -9.92 -10.08
N PRO A 429 -9.13 -10.70 -10.36
CA PRO A 429 -8.94 -12.09 -10.79
C PRO A 429 -8.21 -12.12 -12.14
N SER A 430 -7.67 -13.27 -12.53
CA SER A 430 -6.82 -13.40 -13.72
C SER A 430 -7.46 -13.00 -15.06
N ASN A 431 -8.79 -12.80 -15.09
CA ASN A 431 -9.57 -12.38 -16.25
C ASN A 431 -10.05 -10.92 -16.21
N ARG A 432 -9.61 -10.12 -15.23
CA ARG A 432 -10.04 -8.72 -15.05
C ARG A 432 -8.95 -7.89 -14.40
N ASP A 433 -8.65 -6.73 -15.00
CA ASP A 433 -7.80 -5.72 -14.36
C ASP A 433 -8.54 -5.00 -13.22
N GLY A 434 -8.11 -5.27 -11.98
CA GLY A 434 -8.64 -4.65 -10.77
C GLY A 434 -8.08 -3.26 -10.45
N TYR A 435 -6.94 -2.88 -11.05
CA TYR A 435 -6.23 -1.64 -10.79
C TYR A 435 -6.64 -0.51 -11.74
N ALA A 436 -7.04 -0.84 -12.97
CA ALA A 436 -7.51 0.14 -13.95
C ALA A 436 -8.64 1.08 -13.44
N PRO A 437 -9.67 0.60 -12.71
CA PRO A 437 -10.68 1.50 -12.12
C PRO A 437 -10.11 2.46 -11.07
N ILE A 438 -9.11 2.03 -10.31
CA ILE A 438 -8.44 2.86 -9.30
C ILE A 438 -7.60 3.93 -10.01
N ALA A 439 -6.79 3.54 -11.00
CA ALA A 439 -6.01 4.47 -11.81
C ALA A 439 -6.91 5.51 -12.51
N ALA A 440 -8.06 5.10 -13.05
CA ALA A 440 -9.04 6.02 -13.64
C ALA A 440 -9.62 7.01 -12.61
N MET A 441 -9.86 6.55 -11.36
CA MET A 441 -10.29 7.41 -10.26
C MET A 441 -9.19 8.41 -9.87
N LEU A 442 -7.94 7.96 -9.73
CA LEU A 442 -6.81 8.85 -9.43
C LEU A 442 -6.63 9.91 -10.52
N ARG A 443 -6.70 9.51 -11.81
CA ARG A 443 -6.68 10.46 -12.94
C ARG A 443 -7.80 11.49 -12.84
N LYS A 444 -9.04 11.06 -12.57
CA LYS A 444 -10.19 11.96 -12.39
C LYS A 444 -9.93 12.99 -11.28
N ARG A 445 -9.15 12.61 -10.27
CA ARG A 445 -8.78 13.46 -9.14
C ARG A 445 -7.42 14.14 -9.30
N GLY A 446 -6.73 14.01 -10.44
CA GLY A 446 -5.40 14.59 -10.63
C GLY A 446 -4.38 14.11 -9.59
N ALA A 447 -4.58 12.92 -9.02
CA ALA A 447 -3.72 12.36 -8.00
C ALA A 447 -2.67 11.43 -8.63
N ALA A 448 -1.45 11.47 -8.10
CA ALA A 448 -0.42 10.49 -8.39
C ALA A 448 -0.70 9.16 -7.67
N MET A 449 -0.13 8.08 -8.19
CA MET A 449 -0.12 6.78 -7.54
C MET A 449 1.22 6.59 -6.83
N ASN A 450 1.19 6.19 -5.56
CA ASN A 450 2.36 5.66 -4.87
C ASN A 450 2.18 4.15 -4.66
N PHE A 451 3.14 3.34 -5.09
CA PHE A 451 3.04 1.89 -5.03
C PHE A 451 4.26 1.26 -4.35
N THR A 452 4.04 0.24 -3.52
CA THR A 452 5.10 -0.47 -2.79
C THR A 452 5.62 -1.70 -3.56
N CYS A 453 6.58 -2.43 -2.98
CA CYS A 453 7.08 -3.74 -3.43
C CYS A 453 7.98 -3.75 -4.68
N VAL A 454 8.52 -2.61 -5.13
CA VAL A 454 9.40 -2.56 -6.31
C VAL A 454 10.77 -3.20 -6.11
N GLU A 455 11.17 -3.46 -4.87
CA GLU A 455 12.41 -4.14 -4.50
C GLU A 455 12.31 -5.67 -4.51
N LEU A 456 11.09 -6.21 -4.45
CA LEU A 456 10.87 -7.66 -4.32
C LEU A 456 11.12 -8.38 -5.65
N ARG A 457 11.73 -9.56 -5.56
CA ARG A 457 11.94 -10.46 -6.70
C ARG A 457 11.01 -11.65 -6.60
N THR A 458 10.43 -12.07 -7.72
CA THR A 458 9.57 -13.25 -7.73
C THR A 458 10.37 -14.49 -7.36
N LEU A 459 11.61 -14.63 -7.85
CA LEU A 459 12.48 -15.76 -7.53
C LEU A 459 12.71 -15.96 -6.02
N ASP A 460 13.05 -14.90 -5.29
CA ASP A 460 13.27 -14.97 -3.84
C ASP A 460 12.01 -15.48 -3.11
N GLN A 461 10.83 -15.05 -3.55
CA GLN A 461 9.56 -15.54 -3.01
C GLN A 461 9.30 -17.01 -3.34
N HIS A 462 9.73 -17.51 -4.50
CA HIS A 462 9.62 -18.94 -4.85
C HIS A 462 10.60 -19.80 -4.05
N GLU A 463 11.76 -19.27 -3.67
CA GLU A 463 12.73 -19.98 -2.83
C GLU A 463 12.29 -20.00 -1.36
N ASP A 464 11.85 -18.86 -0.83
CA ASP A 464 11.50 -18.72 0.59
C ASP A 464 10.09 -19.24 0.92
N PHE A 465 9.11 -19.01 0.03
CA PHE A 465 7.68 -19.30 0.27
C PHE A 465 6.97 -19.80 -1.01
N PRO A 466 7.38 -20.96 -1.59
CA PRO A 466 6.79 -21.48 -2.83
C PRO A 466 5.26 -21.67 -2.74
N GLU A 467 4.74 -21.98 -1.55
CA GLU A 467 3.32 -22.14 -1.30
C GLU A 467 2.52 -20.85 -1.43
N ALA A 468 3.16 -19.69 -1.33
CA ALA A 468 2.50 -18.39 -1.43
C ALA A 468 2.00 -18.10 -2.85
N LEU A 469 2.50 -18.82 -3.87
CA LEU A 469 2.18 -18.58 -5.28
C LEU A 469 2.31 -17.10 -5.65
N ALA A 470 3.36 -16.46 -5.12
CA ALA A 470 3.57 -15.03 -5.23
C ALA A 470 4.17 -14.62 -6.57
N ASP A 471 3.86 -13.41 -7.00
CA ASP A 471 4.45 -12.77 -8.19
C ASP A 471 4.55 -11.24 -8.04
N PRO A 472 5.43 -10.73 -7.16
CA PRO A 472 5.60 -9.29 -6.97
C PRO A 472 6.01 -8.57 -8.27
N GLU A 473 6.81 -9.19 -9.14
CA GLU A 473 7.24 -8.56 -10.40
C GLU A 473 6.08 -8.42 -11.40
N GLY A 474 5.26 -9.48 -11.54
CA GLY A 474 4.05 -9.43 -12.36
C GLY A 474 3.05 -8.38 -11.85
N LEU A 475 2.89 -8.28 -10.52
CA LEU A 475 2.04 -7.29 -9.89
C LEU A 475 2.54 -5.86 -10.13
N VAL A 476 3.83 -5.58 -9.87
CA VAL A 476 4.44 -4.26 -10.13
C VAL A 476 4.24 -3.89 -11.59
N TRP A 477 4.50 -4.81 -12.53
CA TRP A 477 4.28 -4.55 -13.94
C TRP A 477 2.83 -4.16 -14.24
N GLN A 478 1.84 -4.89 -13.70
CA GLN A 478 0.43 -4.61 -13.93
C GLN A 478 0.04 -3.22 -13.40
N VAL A 479 0.38 -2.91 -12.15
CA VAL A 479 -0.05 -1.68 -11.48
C VAL A 479 0.57 -0.45 -12.12
N LEU A 480 1.88 -0.48 -12.42
CA LEU A 480 2.56 0.64 -13.07
C LEU A 480 1.97 0.92 -14.46
N ASN A 481 1.71 -0.13 -15.26
CA ASN A 481 1.12 0.05 -16.59
C ASN A 481 -0.33 0.55 -16.52
N ALA A 482 -1.15 0.04 -15.59
CA ALA A 482 -2.51 0.55 -15.40
C ALA A 482 -2.55 2.06 -15.08
N ALA A 483 -1.57 2.56 -14.33
CA ALA A 483 -1.40 3.97 -14.04
C ALA A 483 -0.88 4.77 -15.25
N TRP A 484 0.18 4.30 -15.89
CA TRP A 484 0.78 4.99 -17.03
C TRP A 484 -0.14 5.04 -18.26
N ASP A 485 -0.94 4.02 -18.51
CA ASP A 485 -1.90 3.97 -19.62
C ASP A 485 -3.01 5.04 -19.49
N VAL A 486 -3.25 5.52 -18.27
CA VAL A 486 -4.13 6.66 -17.99
C VAL A 486 -3.36 7.95 -17.69
N SER A 487 -2.04 7.95 -17.88
CA SER A 487 -1.14 9.10 -17.76
C SER A 487 -1.13 9.77 -16.38
N ILE A 488 -1.20 8.98 -15.31
CA ILE A 488 -0.94 9.51 -13.95
C ILE A 488 0.53 9.31 -13.56
N PRO A 489 1.14 10.24 -12.81
CA PRO A 489 2.47 10.03 -12.24
C PRO A 489 2.47 8.84 -11.28
N VAL A 490 3.58 8.11 -11.26
CA VAL A 490 3.77 6.98 -10.35
C VAL A 490 5.04 7.16 -9.54
N ALA A 491 4.90 7.25 -8.23
CA ALA A 491 5.97 7.16 -7.26
C ALA A 491 6.03 5.74 -6.66
N SER A 492 7.12 5.42 -5.99
CA SER A 492 7.24 4.12 -5.34
C SER A 492 8.08 4.15 -4.06
N GLU A 493 7.90 3.10 -3.26
CA GLU A 493 8.59 2.82 -2.01
C GLU A 493 9.03 1.36 -1.97
N ASN A 494 10.16 1.08 -1.30
CA ASN A 494 10.48 -0.30 -0.91
C ASN A 494 9.57 -0.75 0.23
N ALA A 495 9.03 -1.98 0.15
CA ALA A 495 8.18 -2.55 1.19
C ALA A 495 9.00 -3.05 2.39
N LEU A 496 10.20 -3.59 2.14
CA LEU A 496 11.12 -4.10 3.15
C LEU A 496 12.45 -3.33 3.15
N PRO A 497 13.14 -3.20 4.31
CA PRO A 497 14.44 -2.55 4.36
C PRO A 497 15.46 -3.26 3.46
N CYS A 498 16.14 -2.51 2.59
CA CYS A 498 17.15 -3.03 1.67
C CYS A 498 18.41 -2.17 1.75
N TYR A 499 19.56 -2.80 1.98
CA TYR A 499 20.85 -2.09 2.15
C TYR A 499 21.90 -2.54 1.14
N ASP A 500 21.60 -3.58 0.37
CA ASP A 500 22.51 -4.24 -0.54
C ASP A 500 22.35 -3.76 -1.99
N ARG A 501 23.40 -3.98 -2.76
CA ARG A 501 23.46 -3.57 -4.17
C ARG A 501 22.41 -4.23 -5.05
N GLU A 502 22.04 -5.47 -4.75
CA GLU A 502 21.13 -6.25 -5.57
C GLU A 502 19.69 -5.73 -5.48
N GLY A 503 19.22 -5.42 -4.28
CA GLY A 503 17.91 -4.81 -4.09
C GLY A 503 17.85 -3.38 -4.64
N TYR A 504 18.91 -2.57 -4.49
CA TYR A 504 18.97 -1.25 -5.14
C TYR A 504 18.93 -1.33 -6.67
N ASN A 505 19.65 -2.29 -7.27
CA ASN A 505 19.59 -2.51 -8.72
C ASN A 505 18.18 -2.93 -9.16
N LYS A 506 17.48 -3.76 -8.37
CA LYS A 506 16.10 -4.14 -8.66
C LYS A 506 15.15 -2.95 -8.63
N ILE A 507 15.29 -2.07 -7.63
CA ILE A 507 14.53 -0.81 -7.55
C ILE A 507 14.81 0.05 -8.80
N LEU A 508 16.07 0.19 -9.21
CA LEU A 508 16.45 0.98 -10.38
C LEU A 508 15.82 0.46 -11.69
N GLU A 509 15.74 -0.86 -11.85
CA GLU A 509 15.10 -1.49 -13.02
C GLU A 509 13.61 -1.19 -13.08
N SER A 510 12.92 -1.30 -11.94
CA SER A 510 11.49 -0.94 -11.82
C SER A 510 11.29 0.57 -11.99
N ALA A 511 12.21 1.39 -11.49
CA ALA A 511 12.13 2.85 -11.54
C ALA A 511 12.31 3.40 -12.95
N LYS A 512 13.17 2.76 -13.75
CA LYS A 512 13.53 3.18 -15.10
C LYS A 512 13.49 1.98 -16.06
N PRO A 513 12.30 1.49 -16.43
CA PRO A 513 12.15 0.35 -17.32
C PRO A 513 13.04 0.44 -18.57
N PHE A 514 13.71 -0.66 -18.90
CA PHE A 514 14.60 -0.71 -20.06
C PHE A 514 13.80 -0.77 -21.36
N ASN A 515 14.18 0.03 -22.36
CA ASN A 515 13.57 0.05 -23.69
C ASN A 515 12.04 0.29 -23.69
N ASP A 516 11.50 0.98 -22.68
CA ASP A 516 10.11 1.43 -22.73
C ASP A 516 9.95 2.45 -23.88
N PRO A 517 9.10 2.18 -24.88
CA PRO A 517 8.97 3.03 -26.06
C PRO A 517 8.39 4.41 -25.75
N ASP A 518 7.66 4.52 -24.63
CA ASP A 518 7.07 5.76 -24.13
C ASP A 518 8.00 6.47 -23.13
N CYS A 519 9.21 5.93 -22.91
CA CYS A 519 10.22 6.42 -21.97
C CYS A 519 9.68 6.62 -20.55
N ARG A 520 8.77 5.72 -20.14
CA ARG A 520 8.15 5.76 -18.80
C ARG A 520 9.18 5.52 -17.70
N HIS A 521 9.02 6.25 -16.60
CA HIS A 521 9.82 6.12 -15.39
C HIS A 521 9.00 6.60 -14.18
N LEU A 522 9.46 6.28 -12.97
CA LEU A 522 8.84 6.80 -11.75
C LEU A 522 9.02 8.32 -11.65
N SER A 523 8.03 9.01 -11.08
CA SER A 523 8.10 10.45 -10.79
C SER A 523 8.91 10.77 -9.55
N ALA A 524 8.99 9.83 -8.60
CA ALA A 524 9.80 9.90 -7.39
C ALA A 524 10.00 8.49 -6.79
N PHE A 525 11.02 8.33 -5.96
CA PHE A 525 11.19 7.16 -5.13
C PHE A 525 11.42 7.57 -3.67
N THR A 526 10.75 6.91 -2.74
CA THR A 526 10.92 7.15 -1.30
C THR A 526 11.50 5.91 -0.63
N TYR A 527 12.67 6.07 -0.03
CA TYR A 527 13.35 4.99 0.69
C TYR A 527 12.79 4.83 2.11
N LEU A 528 12.38 3.61 2.45
CA LEU A 528 11.92 3.18 3.77
C LEU A 528 13.05 2.43 4.50
N ARG A 529 13.65 2.95 5.56
CA ARG A 529 13.44 4.24 6.26
C ARG A 529 14.79 4.77 6.76
N LEU A 530 14.85 6.05 7.09
CA LEU A 530 15.96 6.61 7.87
C LEU A 530 16.12 5.83 9.18
N SER A 531 17.30 5.23 9.36
CA SER A 531 17.66 4.44 10.53
C SER A 531 19.15 4.55 10.82
N GLN A 532 19.57 4.11 12.01
CA GLN A 532 21.00 4.00 12.31
C GLN A 532 21.70 2.99 11.40
N VAL A 533 21.00 1.92 10.99
CA VAL A 533 21.53 0.89 10.08
C VAL A 533 21.81 1.48 8.69
N LEU A 534 20.91 2.32 8.16
CA LEU A 534 21.15 3.04 6.90
C LEU A 534 22.40 3.94 7.00
N MET A 535 22.61 4.55 8.17
CA MET A 535 23.72 5.48 8.42
C MET A 535 25.07 4.76 8.68
N GLU A 536 25.09 3.42 8.73
CA GLU A 536 26.34 2.68 8.81
C GLU A 536 27.15 2.86 7.52
N LYS A 537 28.47 3.02 7.67
CA LYS A 537 29.38 3.42 6.58
C LYS A 537 29.22 2.60 5.30
N HIS A 538 29.08 1.28 5.40
CA HIS A 538 28.96 0.42 4.23
C HIS A 538 27.61 0.60 3.51
N ASN A 539 26.52 0.56 4.28
CA ASN A 539 25.16 0.72 3.76
C ASN A 539 24.96 2.11 3.15
N PHE A 540 25.51 3.15 3.79
CA PHE A 540 25.40 4.52 3.31
C PHE A 540 26.16 4.74 1.99
N LEU A 541 27.30 4.06 1.77
CA LEU A 541 28.03 4.12 0.50
C LEU A 541 27.23 3.50 -0.65
N GLU A 542 26.59 2.35 -0.42
CA GLU A 542 25.71 1.74 -1.43
C GLU A 542 24.44 2.57 -1.66
N PHE A 543 23.91 3.21 -0.62
CA PHE A 543 22.79 4.15 -0.74
C PHE A 543 23.18 5.40 -1.54
N GLU A 544 24.35 5.99 -1.33
CA GLU A 544 24.86 7.11 -2.14
C GLU A 544 24.97 6.72 -3.61
N ARG A 545 25.52 5.52 -3.90
CA ARG A 545 25.58 4.98 -5.27
C ARG A 545 24.19 4.83 -5.88
N PHE A 546 23.23 4.32 -5.11
CA PHE A 546 21.84 4.19 -5.54
C PHE A 546 21.22 5.56 -5.89
N VAL A 547 21.38 6.57 -5.02
CA VAL A 547 20.90 7.94 -5.25
C VAL A 547 21.47 8.51 -6.55
N LYS A 548 22.77 8.40 -6.77
CA LYS A 548 23.43 8.84 -8.02
C LYS A 548 22.84 8.18 -9.26
N ARG A 549 22.59 6.86 -9.22
CA ARG A 549 21.96 6.14 -10.34
C ARG A 549 20.50 6.53 -10.57
N MET A 550 19.75 6.79 -9.49
CA MET A 550 18.39 7.35 -9.58
C MET A 550 18.38 8.72 -10.23
N HIS A 551 19.41 9.53 -10.00
CA HIS A 551 19.61 10.83 -10.65
C HIS A 551 20.14 10.73 -12.09
N GLY A 552 20.49 9.53 -12.56
CA GLY A 552 21.04 9.31 -13.90
C GLY A 552 22.50 9.73 -14.02
N GLU A 553 23.23 9.80 -12.90
CA GLU A 553 24.66 10.09 -12.86
C GLU A 553 25.50 8.84 -13.13
N ALA A 554 26.69 9.05 -13.71
CA ALA A 554 27.68 7.98 -13.86
C ALA A 554 28.32 7.65 -12.51
N VAL A 555 28.50 6.37 -12.22
CA VAL A 555 29.17 5.89 -11.00
C VAL A 555 30.46 5.15 -11.38
N ALA A 556 31.57 5.51 -10.74
CA ALA A 556 32.93 5.13 -11.15
C ALA A 556 33.25 3.63 -11.04
N ASP A 557 32.47 2.85 -10.29
CA ASP A 557 32.61 1.40 -10.14
C ASP A 557 32.33 0.60 -11.44
N LEU A 558 31.93 1.27 -12.54
CA LEU A 558 31.80 0.69 -13.88
C LEU A 558 33.04 0.92 -14.79
N GLN A 559 34.10 1.59 -14.32
CA GLN A 559 35.35 1.72 -15.08
C GLN A 559 36.44 0.83 -14.47
N ILE A 560 37.20 0.18 -15.37
CA ILE A 560 38.39 -0.68 -15.14
C ILE A 560 38.06 -2.19 -15.11
N ILE A 561 37.98 -2.82 -16.29
CA ILE A 561 38.97 -3.82 -16.74
C ILE A 561 39.09 -3.72 -18.28
N LEU A 562 39.99 -2.84 -18.72
CA LEU A 562 40.76 -3.06 -19.95
C LEU A 562 42.21 -2.83 -19.52
N GLU A 563 42.86 -3.88 -19.03
CA GLU A 563 44.33 -3.86 -18.93
C GLU A 563 44.88 -3.99 -20.34
N ASP A 564 45.09 -2.85 -20.99
CA ASP A 564 45.97 -2.75 -22.14
C ASP A 564 47.40 -2.72 -21.59
N GLY A 565 47.99 -3.91 -21.48
CA GLY A 565 49.37 -4.08 -21.05
C GLY A 565 50.33 -3.78 -22.20
N THR A 566 50.87 -2.57 -22.25
CA THR A 566 52.20 -2.32 -22.84
C THR A 566 52.94 -1.23 -22.06
N GLU A 567 53.83 -1.66 -21.18
CA GLU A 567 54.83 -0.80 -20.54
C GLU A 567 55.88 -0.35 -21.58
N LEU A 568 56.00 0.97 -21.78
CA LEU A 568 57.21 1.58 -22.32
C LEU A 568 58.23 1.73 -21.18
N GLN A 569 59.21 0.83 -21.12
CA GLN A 569 60.40 1.03 -20.30
C GLN A 569 61.31 2.10 -20.94
N GLY A 570 61.45 3.24 -20.28
CA GLY A 570 62.54 4.17 -20.49
C GLY A 570 63.40 4.23 -19.23
N ILE A 571 64.67 3.81 -19.32
CA ILE A 571 65.71 4.16 -18.35
C ILE A 571 66.98 4.56 -19.11
N ASP A 572 67.36 5.82 -18.86
CA ASP A 572 68.66 6.47 -18.89
C ASP A 572 69.82 5.93 -19.75
N GLY A 573 70.25 6.78 -20.68
CA GLY A 573 71.46 7.59 -20.49
C GLY A 573 72.80 6.86 -20.34
N GLN A 574 73.54 6.76 -21.45
CA GLN A 574 75.00 6.86 -21.44
C GLN A 574 75.51 7.68 -22.63
N VAL A 575 76.36 8.66 -22.29
CA VAL A 575 77.14 9.53 -23.17
C VAL A 575 78.23 8.71 -23.87
N THR A 576 78.44 8.91 -25.18
CA THR A 576 79.78 9.08 -25.77
C THR A 576 79.74 9.52 -27.24
N VAL A 577 80.49 10.62 -27.48
CA VAL A 577 80.97 11.25 -28.73
C VAL A 577 79.94 11.97 -29.61
#